data_AF-A0A2T2WUG9-F1
#
_entry.id   AF-A0A2T2WUG9-F1
#
_cell.length_a   1.000
_cell.length_b   1.000
_cell.length_c   1.000
_cell.angle_alpha   90.00
_cell.angle_beta   90.00
_cell.angle_gamma   90.00
#
_symmetry.space_group_name_H-M   'P 1'
#
loop_
_entity.id
_entity.type
_entity.pdbx_description
1 polymer ?
#
loop_
_entity_poly.entity_id
_entity_poly.type
_entity_poly.pdbx_seq_one_letter_code
_entity_poly.pdbx_strand_id
1 'polypeptide(L)'
;MDHTLPKKHPLTTMALLFIGFLYATYFVTRYGGLWTENDTAVFTQVTRSMIHAKSVLFPGQYTHGFGYPTWLGTLSLLTGIKVSVMNTIVVPFLGMILLVVSAFVAYRTFLKSNRMAVMAVLVLFAVPDLMFTVLRGNHEKLNIALMLMAVVALFRSLKIVYEGNWRAAMIWVMLFYTLVFVNATVNDYFASTFAAASTLTLLAGSILVKRNIPVADPYRTQFTRLTSYVAASWLLVWWVMLYVFPAAGHDFQLLHGALLKLTNLFLTLHTSSNPYAAPTSQWAGYIVRVLVASFRWILFLVSFFIWIQELWRLIVKKQQHRTLEHLFLLALYGGFGLLVALAIPMDFTGLNAGTNLEVRNFPYFALMASPVLVWGLNQAFRRLSAVTRPKIIPIVGVFLALFILIGLFKSTLDPVISNSWIFYTPAEKQALTAFDQHSVSTTLWTGPDNRLVYANTMFNASETTTSQVAGYGYTSSDTDVLISPEVVQNTLVQHKPIPRYQSKNRIYDNGSAQIYRRIPRTLFEANGS
;
A
#
# COMPACT_ATOMS: atom_id res chain seq x y z
N MET A 1 -13.68 -31.92 -26.14
CA MET A 1 -13.17 -31.00 -25.10
C MET A 1 -13.34 -31.72 -23.77
N ASP A 2 -12.26 -32.31 -23.24
CA ASP A 2 -12.29 -32.99 -21.95
C ASP A 2 -12.49 -31.96 -20.83
N HIS A 3 -13.70 -31.91 -20.28
CA HIS A 3 -14.03 -31.19 -19.05
C HIS A 3 -13.54 -31.98 -17.82
N THR A 4 -12.32 -32.49 -17.82
CA THR A 4 -11.72 -33.00 -16.59
C THR A 4 -11.49 -31.81 -15.67
N LEU A 5 -12.39 -31.64 -14.70
CA LEU A 5 -12.25 -30.67 -13.62
C LEU A 5 -10.82 -30.76 -13.09
N PRO A 6 -10.03 -29.67 -13.17
CA PRO A 6 -8.63 -29.73 -12.74
C PRO A 6 -8.61 -30.20 -11.29
N LYS A 7 -7.90 -31.32 -11.04
CA LYS A 7 -7.73 -31.89 -9.70
C LYS A 7 -7.48 -30.73 -8.73
N LYS A 8 -8.39 -30.56 -7.76
CA LYS A 8 -8.26 -29.51 -6.75
C LYS A 8 -6.91 -29.75 -6.08
N HIS A 9 -6.02 -28.76 -6.12
CA HIS A 9 -4.75 -28.78 -5.39
C HIS A 9 -4.90 -27.87 -4.15
N PRO A 10 -5.72 -28.23 -3.15
CA PRO A 10 -5.90 -27.42 -1.95
C PRO A 10 -4.57 -27.15 -1.23
N LEU A 11 -3.65 -28.12 -1.30
CA LEU A 11 -2.31 -28.05 -0.71
C LEU A 11 -1.51 -26.81 -1.15
N THR A 12 -1.58 -26.38 -2.41
CA THR A 12 -0.78 -25.23 -2.87
C THR A 12 -1.29 -23.91 -2.33
N THR A 13 -2.62 -23.74 -2.25
CA THR A 13 -3.22 -22.52 -1.69
C THR A 13 -3.06 -22.50 -0.17
N MET A 14 -3.17 -23.64 0.50
CA MET A 14 -2.89 -23.77 1.93
C MET A 14 -1.44 -23.43 2.25
N ALA A 15 -0.47 -23.86 1.43
CA ALA A 15 0.93 -23.48 1.61
C ALA A 15 1.17 -21.96 1.48
N LEU A 16 0.54 -21.30 0.51
CA LEU A 16 0.62 -19.83 0.38
C LEU A 16 0.00 -19.11 1.57
N LEU A 17 -1.16 -19.58 2.05
CA LEU A 17 -1.81 -19.02 3.23
C LEU A 17 -0.94 -19.20 4.47
N PHE A 18 -0.30 -20.36 4.61
CA PHE A 18 0.65 -20.61 5.70
C PHE A 18 1.87 -19.67 5.64
N ILE A 19 2.47 -19.48 4.46
CA ILE A 19 3.58 -18.52 4.29
C ILE A 19 3.12 -17.10 4.62
N GLY A 20 1.95 -16.68 4.12
CA GLY A 20 1.39 -15.37 4.42
C GLY A 20 1.10 -15.17 5.92
N PHE A 21 0.64 -16.23 6.59
CA PHE A 21 0.43 -16.25 8.03
C PHE A 21 1.75 -16.13 8.81
N LEU A 22 2.80 -16.84 8.41
CA LEU A 22 4.13 -16.71 9.01
C LEU A 22 4.69 -15.29 8.83
N TYR A 23 4.47 -14.68 7.66
CA TYR A 23 4.88 -13.31 7.39
C TYR A 23 4.20 -12.32 8.34
N ALA A 24 2.86 -12.39 8.47
CA ALA A 24 2.11 -11.56 9.42
C ALA A 24 2.50 -11.84 10.87
N THR A 25 2.75 -13.11 11.22
CA THR A 25 3.21 -13.50 12.55
C THR A 25 4.53 -12.83 12.88
N TYR A 26 5.53 -12.90 12.00
CA TYR A 26 6.79 -12.21 12.20
C TYR A 26 6.57 -10.71 12.39
N PHE A 27 5.82 -10.07 11.48
CA PHE A 27 5.55 -8.64 11.54
C PHE A 27 4.94 -8.19 12.88
N VAL A 28 3.93 -8.91 13.37
CA VAL A 28 3.26 -8.58 14.64
C VAL A 28 4.13 -8.92 15.86
N THR A 29 4.72 -10.12 15.88
CA THR A 29 5.46 -10.62 17.05
C THR A 29 6.82 -9.95 17.21
N ARG A 30 7.43 -9.43 16.14
CA ARG A 30 8.73 -8.73 16.16
C ARG A 30 8.78 -7.61 17.21
N TYR A 31 7.65 -6.93 17.41
CA TYR A 31 7.48 -5.85 18.40
C TYR A 31 6.36 -6.12 19.41
N GLY A 32 5.88 -7.37 19.52
CA GLY A 32 4.81 -7.75 20.46
C GLY A 32 3.48 -6.99 20.24
N GLY A 33 3.18 -6.60 19.00
CA GLY A 33 2.02 -5.75 18.67
C GLY A 33 2.18 -4.27 19.04
N LEU A 34 3.36 -3.86 19.53
CA LEU A 34 3.69 -2.48 19.91
C LEU A 34 4.40 -1.75 18.77
N TRP A 35 3.68 -1.61 17.66
CA TRP A 35 4.13 -0.87 16.50
C TRP A 35 3.02 0.07 16.01
N THR A 36 3.41 1.14 15.33
CA THR A 36 2.50 2.09 14.70
C THR A 36 3.25 2.95 13.68
N GLU A 37 2.54 3.39 12.67
CA GLU A 37 2.98 4.43 11.75
C GLU A 37 1.82 5.40 11.51
N ASN A 38 2.04 6.41 10.67
CA ASN A 38 1.10 7.50 10.45
C ASN A 38 -0.30 7.01 10.10
N ASP A 39 -0.44 6.16 9.06
CA ASP A 39 -1.75 5.78 8.57
C ASP A 39 -2.48 4.89 9.60
N THR A 40 -1.76 3.99 10.26
CA THR A 40 -2.27 3.13 11.35
C THR A 40 -2.82 3.96 12.50
N ALA A 41 -2.10 5.00 12.92
CA ALA A 41 -2.54 5.90 13.98
C ALA A 41 -3.78 6.70 13.56
N VAL A 42 -3.74 7.32 12.37
CA VAL A 42 -4.85 8.10 11.81
C VAL A 42 -6.11 7.25 11.67
N PHE A 43 -6.03 6.07 11.04
CA PHE A 43 -7.20 5.22 10.86
C PHE A 43 -7.71 4.64 12.18
N THR A 44 -6.86 4.42 13.17
CA THR A 44 -7.31 4.04 14.51
C THR A 44 -8.11 5.17 15.16
N GLN A 45 -7.60 6.40 15.10
CA GLN A 45 -8.28 7.57 15.65
C GLN A 45 -9.61 7.83 14.92
N VAL A 46 -9.59 7.95 13.59
CA VAL A 46 -10.78 8.18 12.76
C VAL A 46 -11.84 7.11 13.02
N THR A 47 -11.47 5.84 13.14
CA THR A 47 -12.41 4.76 13.43
C THR A 47 -13.03 4.89 14.83
N ARG A 48 -12.26 5.30 15.84
CA ARG A 48 -12.80 5.54 17.18
C ARG A 48 -13.76 6.72 17.20
N SER A 49 -13.38 7.85 16.58
CA SER A 49 -14.24 9.02 16.45
C SER A 49 -15.53 8.70 15.71
N MET A 50 -15.45 7.89 14.63
CA MET A 50 -16.62 7.39 13.90
C MET A 50 -17.55 6.55 14.79
N ILE A 51 -17.00 5.62 15.58
CA ILE A 51 -17.78 4.79 16.52
C ILE A 51 -18.44 5.67 17.59
N HIS A 52 -17.69 6.62 18.15
CA HIS A 52 -18.18 7.55 19.17
C HIS A 52 -19.30 8.44 18.62
N ALA A 53 -19.11 9.01 17.44
CA ALA A 53 -20.10 9.83 16.74
C ALA A 53 -21.30 9.03 16.21
N LYS A 54 -21.22 7.69 16.16
CA LYS A 54 -22.23 6.78 15.58
C LYS A 54 -22.61 7.16 14.14
N SER A 55 -21.66 7.73 13.40
CA SER A 55 -21.87 8.28 12.07
C SER A 55 -20.57 8.18 11.26
N VAL A 56 -20.69 7.90 9.97
CA VAL A 56 -19.58 8.04 9.01
C VAL A 56 -19.32 9.49 8.63
N LEU A 57 -20.29 10.38 8.92
CA LEU A 57 -20.20 11.82 8.77
C LEU A 57 -19.95 12.48 10.12
N PHE A 58 -18.71 12.90 10.36
CA PHE A 58 -18.29 13.55 11.61
C PHE A 58 -17.11 14.53 11.40
N PRO A 59 -16.90 15.51 12.30
CA PRO A 59 -15.74 16.40 12.22
C PRO A 59 -14.42 15.63 12.33
N GLY A 60 -13.46 15.89 11.43
CA GLY A 60 -12.18 15.16 11.41
C GLY A 60 -12.25 13.78 10.76
N GLN A 61 -13.33 13.45 10.06
CA GLN A 61 -13.41 12.25 9.22
C GLN A 61 -12.31 12.19 8.16
N TYR A 62 -11.93 10.98 7.76
CA TYR A 62 -11.05 10.77 6.62
C TYR A 62 -11.77 11.14 5.33
N THR A 63 -11.19 12.05 4.54
CA THR A 63 -11.87 12.64 3.38
C THR A 63 -11.92 11.72 2.17
N HIS A 64 -10.92 10.85 1.99
CA HIS A 64 -10.82 10.00 0.79
C HIS A 64 -11.71 8.75 0.84
N GLY A 65 -12.45 8.52 1.93
CA GLY A 65 -13.37 7.38 2.02
C GLY A 65 -13.70 6.98 3.46
N PHE A 66 -14.85 6.34 3.65
CA PHE A 66 -15.30 5.87 4.97
C PHE A 66 -15.25 4.35 5.10
N GLY A 67 -15.07 3.61 3.99
CA GLY A 67 -15.21 2.16 3.95
C GLY A 67 -14.22 1.41 4.83
N TYR A 68 -12.95 1.85 4.91
CA TYR A 68 -11.98 1.21 5.81
C TYR A 68 -12.29 1.46 7.29
N PRO A 69 -12.52 2.71 7.76
CA PRO A 69 -13.02 2.95 9.11
C PRO A 69 -14.28 2.16 9.45
N THR A 70 -15.27 2.12 8.56
CA THR A 70 -16.49 1.34 8.75
C THR A 70 -16.20 -0.15 8.90
N TRP A 71 -15.37 -0.72 8.04
CA TRP A 71 -14.96 -2.12 8.12
C TRP A 71 -14.23 -2.43 9.44
N LEU A 72 -13.22 -1.63 9.78
CA LEU A 72 -12.42 -1.80 10.99
C LEU A 72 -13.28 -1.64 12.26
N GLY A 73 -14.15 -0.63 12.29
CA GLY A 73 -15.04 -0.37 13.41
C GLY A 73 -16.09 -1.46 13.58
N THR A 74 -16.65 -1.98 12.48
CA THR A 74 -17.58 -3.12 12.51
C THR A 74 -16.91 -4.35 13.11
N LEU A 75 -15.69 -4.68 12.70
CA LEU A 75 -14.93 -5.79 13.29
C LEU A 75 -14.67 -5.58 14.79
N SER A 76 -14.30 -4.36 15.19
CA SER A 76 -14.09 -4.01 16.60
C SER A 76 -15.36 -4.20 17.43
N LEU A 77 -16.51 -3.71 16.94
CA LEU A 77 -17.80 -3.84 17.64
C LEU A 77 -18.29 -5.29 17.72
N LEU A 78 -18.15 -6.08 16.64
CA LEU A 78 -18.58 -7.48 16.62
C LEU A 78 -17.74 -8.39 17.52
N THR A 79 -16.45 -8.10 17.68
CA THR A 79 -15.52 -8.94 18.45
C THR A 79 -15.27 -8.45 19.86
N GLY A 80 -15.62 -7.20 20.18
CA GLY A 80 -15.27 -6.53 21.44
C GLY A 80 -13.79 -6.16 21.55
N ILE A 81 -12.97 -6.42 20.53
CA ILE A 81 -11.53 -6.08 20.53
C ILE A 81 -11.38 -4.59 20.22
N LYS A 82 -10.58 -3.87 21.02
CA LYS A 82 -10.29 -2.44 20.80
C LYS A 82 -9.75 -2.18 19.40
N VAL A 83 -10.18 -1.08 18.77
CA VAL A 83 -9.77 -0.67 17.41
C VAL A 83 -8.24 -0.71 17.21
N SER A 84 -7.46 -0.23 18.17
CA SER A 84 -5.98 -0.24 18.06
C SER A 84 -5.43 -1.67 17.99
N VAL A 85 -5.91 -2.57 18.86
CA VAL A 85 -5.51 -3.99 18.86
C VAL A 85 -5.96 -4.68 17.58
N MET A 86 -7.17 -4.39 17.12
CA MET A 86 -7.67 -4.89 15.83
C MET A 86 -6.74 -4.46 14.70
N ASN A 87 -6.37 -3.17 14.64
CA ASN A 87 -5.56 -2.60 13.56
C ASN A 87 -4.08 -3.05 13.60
N THR A 88 -3.49 -3.25 14.78
CA THR A 88 -2.05 -3.60 14.91
C THR A 88 -1.77 -5.09 15.01
N ILE A 89 -2.74 -5.90 15.46
CA ILE A 89 -2.55 -7.34 15.68
C ILE A 89 -3.35 -8.16 14.68
N VAL A 90 -4.66 -7.92 14.54
CA VAL A 90 -5.55 -8.81 13.77
C VAL A 90 -5.52 -8.51 12.28
N VAL A 91 -5.64 -7.23 11.93
CA VAL A 91 -5.74 -6.78 10.54
C VAL A 91 -4.53 -7.13 9.67
N PRO A 92 -3.27 -7.15 10.15
CA PRO A 92 -2.14 -7.65 9.34
C PRO A 92 -2.36 -9.06 8.81
N PHE A 93 -2.94 -9.98 9.62
CA PHE A 93 -3.28 -11.33 9.17
C PHE A 93 -4.41 -11.33 8.14
N LEU A 94 -5.46 -10.54 8.38
CA LEU A 94 -6.56 -10.40 7.41
C LEU A 94 -6.07 -9.83 6.08
N GLY A 95 -5.18 -8.83 6.11
CA GLY A 95 -4.54 -8.26 4.93
C GLY A 95 -3.79 -9.31 4.11
N MET A 96 -3.00 -10.17 4.78
CA MET A 96 -2.30 -11.26 4.10
C MET A 96 -3.25 -12.30 3.51
N ILE A 97 -4.32 -12.68 4.21
CA ILE A 97 -5.34 -13.59 3.68
C ILE A 97 -5.99 -12.99 2.42
N LEU A 98 -6.42 -11.73 2.51
CA LEU A 98 -7.05 -11.01 1.41
C LEU A 98 -6.12 -10.92 0.19
N LEU A 99 -4.86 -10.55 0.40
CA LEU A 99 -3.84 -10.51 -0.65
C LEU A 99 -3.66 -11.90 -1.30
N VAL A 100 -3.39 -12.93 -0.50
CA VAL A 100 -3.06 -14.27 -1.02
C VAL A 100 -4.23 -14.85 -1.81
N VAL A 101 -5.46 -14.75 -1.29
CA VAL A 101 -6.64 -15.31 -1.95
C VAL A 101 -6.93 -14.56 -3.24
N SER A 102 -7.00 -13.23 -3.20
CA SER A 102 -7.33 -12.41 -4.38
C SER A 102 -6.24 -12.52 -5.46
N ALA A 103 -4.96 -12.45 -5.09
CA ALA A 103 -3.84 -12.56 -6.02
C ALA A 103 -3.76 -13.96 -6.63
N PHE A 104 -3.93 -15.02 -5.84
CA PHE A 104 -3.92 -16.38 -6.36
C PHE A 104 -5.06 -16.60 -7.37
N VAL A 105 -6.28 -16.14 -7.07
CA VAL A 105 -7.44 -16.24 -7.98
C VAL A 105 -7.19 -15.46 -9.27
N ALA A 106 -6.66 -14.23 -9.17
CA ALA A 106 -6.31 -13.41 -10.33
C ALA A 106 -5.23 -14.06 -11.19
N TYR A 107 -4.11 -14.45 -10.59
CA TYR A 107 -2.97 -15.01 -11.33
C TYR A 107 -3.27 -16.38 -11.90
N ARG A 108 -4.07 -17.21 -11.22
CA ARG A 108 -4.55 -18.46 -11.80
C ARG A 108 -5.44 -18.20 -13.02
N THR A 109 -6.28 -17.17 -12.97
CA THR A 109 -7.15 -16.79 -14.09
C THR A 109 -6.31 -16.36 -15.31
N PHE A 110 -5.26 -15.57 -15.11
CA PHE A 110 -4.43 -15.07 -16.22
C PHE A 110 -3.39 -16.08 -16.72
N LEU A 111 -2.72 -16.81 -15.82
CA LEU A 111 -1.61 -17.70 -16.17
C LEU A 111 -2.07 -19.13 -16.50
N LYS A 112 -3.34 -19.47 -16.24
CA LYS A 112 -3.92 -20.82 -16.44
C LYS A 112 -3.13 -21.97 -15.79
N SER A 113 -2.31 -21.67 -14.79
CA SER A 113 -1.41 -22.63 -14.13
C SER A 113 -1.31 -22.34 -12.65
N ASN A 114 -1.62 -23.33 -11.81
CA ASN A 114 -1.51 -23.20 -10.36
C ASN A 114 -0.06 -22.93 -9.95
N ARG A 115 0.92 -23.60 -10.58
CA ARG A 115 2.35 -23.43 -10.26
C ARG A 115 2.82 -22.00 -10.55
N MET A 116 2.39 -21.45 -11.69
CA MET A 116 2.75 -20.09 -12.05
C MET A 116 2.02 -19.05 -11.18
N ALA A 117 0.75 -19.31 -10.83
CA ALA A 117 0.03 -18.46 -9.89
C ALA A 117 0.70 -18.43 -8.51
N VAL A 118 1.12 -19.59 -7.98
CA VAL A 118 1.89 -19.68 -6.73
C VAL A 118 3.17 -18.86 -6.82
N MET A 119 3.96 -19.06 -7.88
CA MET A 119 5.20 -18.31 -8.06
C MET A 119 4.97 -16.80 -8.16
N ALA A 120 3.88 -16.37 -8.83
CA ALA A 120 3.55 -14.95 -8.94
C ALA A 120 3.14 -14.35 -7.58
N VAL A 121 2.45 -15.09 -6.71
CA VAL A 121 2.18 -14.66 -5.32
C VAL A 121 3.47 -14.60 -4.50
N LEU A 122 4.38 -15.57 -4.65
CA LEU A 122 5.68 -15.52 -3.97
C LEU A 122 6.53 -14.32 -4.42
N VAL A 123 6.46 -13.94 -5.70
CA VAL A 123 7.06 -12.70 -6.21
C VAL A 123 6.48 -11.47 -5.51
N LEU A 124 5.18 -11.42 -5.21
CA LEU A 124 4.59 -10.32 -4.43
C LEU A 124 5.16 -10.23 -3.01
N PHE A 125 5.41 -11.36 -2.35
CA PHE A 125 6.03 -11.35 -1.01
C PHE A 125 7.45 -10.80 -1.01
N ALA A 126 8.14 -10.90 -2.15
CA ALA A 126 9.45 -10.29 -2.33
C ALA A 126 9.37 -8.78 -2.62
N VAL A 127 8.19 -8.21 -2.91
CA VAL A 127 7.98 -6.77 -3.12
C VAL A 127 7.79 -6.06 -1.78
N PRO A 128 8.83 -5.39 -1.26
CA PRO A 128 8.79 -4.92 0.13
C PRO A 128 7.78 -3.80 0.36
N ASP A 129 7.61 -2.90 -0.62
CA ASP A 129 6.66 -1.77 -0.55
C ASP A 129 5.21 -2.25 -0.50
N LEU A 130 4.88 -3.29 -1.29
CA LEU A 130 3.57 -3.92 -1.25
C LEU A 130 3.33 -4.60 0.10
N MET A 131 4.32 -5.34 0.62
CA MET A 131 4.17 -6.02 1.91
C MET A 131 4.00 -5.03 3.07
N PHE A 132 4.76 -3.94 3.09
CA PHE A 132 4.57 -2.86 4.05
C PHE A 132 3.15 -2.29 3.98
N THR A 133 2.67 -2.00 2.77
CA THR A 133 1.31 -1.52 2.53
C THR A 133 0.23 -2.49 3.02
N VAL A 134 0.39 -3.80 2.79
CA VAL A 134 -0.62 -4.80 3.16
C VAL A 134 -0.67 -5.05 4.67
N LEU A 135 0.47 -4.95 5.36
CA LEU A 135 0.59 -5.25 6.79
C LEU A 135 0.25 -4.07 7.70
N ARG A 136 0.52 -2.83 7.27
CA ARG A 136 0.23 -1.63 8.09
C ARG A 136 -1.27 -1.35 8.17
N GLY A 137 -1.70 -0.59 9.17
CA GLY A 137 -3.11 -0.31 9.50
C GLY A 137 -3.83 0.67 8.58
N ASN A 138 -3.77 0.47 7.25
CA ASN A 138 -4.39 1.33 6.24
C ASN A 138 -5.46 0.61 5.39
N HIS A 139 -6.09 1.37 4.50
CA HIS A 139 -7.14 0.96 3.58
C HIS A 139 -6.63 0.19 2.33
N GLU A 140 -5.35 0.31 1.99
CA GLU A 140 -4.79 -0.22 0.72
C GLU A 140 -4.90 -1.75 0.61
N LYS A 141 -4.84 -2.50 1.72
CA LYS A 141 -5.03 -3.97 1.70
C LYS A 141 -6.41 -4.39 1.19
N LEU A 142 -7.46 -3.60 1.50
CA LEU A 142 -8.79 -3.82 0.98
C LEU A 142 -8.82 -3.44 -0.50
N ASN A 143 -8.23 -2.30 -0.87
CA ASN A 143 -8.20 -1.86 -2.25
C ASN A 143 -7.50 -2.85 -3.19
N ILE A 144 -6.35 -3.38 -2.77
CA ILE A 144 -5.60 -4.38 -3.53
C ILE A 144 -6.48 -5.62 -3.78
N ALA A 145 -7.15 -6.13 -2.74
CA ALA A 145 -8.01 -7.29 -2.87
C ALA A 145 -9.24 -7.02 -3.74
N LEU A 146 -9.93 -5.89 -3.52
CA LEU A 146 -11.08 -5.47 -4.29
C LEU A 146 -10.72 -5.25 -5.77
N MET A 147 -9.59 -4.61 -6.05
CA MET A 147 -9.08 -4.37 -7.39
C MET A 147 -8.75 -5.67 -8.12
N LEU A 148 -8.02 -6.59 -7.49
CA LEU A 148 -7.70 -7.89 -8.09
C LEU A 148 -8.98 -8.69 -8.39
N MET A 149 -9.94 -8.68 -7.46
CA MET A 149 -11.23 -9.34 -7.67
C MET A 149 -12.08 -8.64 -8.74
N ALA A 150 -12.04 -7.31 -8.83
CA ALA A 150 -12.73 -6.54 -9.87
C ALA A 150 -12.13 -6.85 -11.25
N VAL A 151 -10.81 -6.92 -11.35
CA VAL A 151 -10.07 -7.34 -12.56
C VAL A 151 -10.46 -8.76 -12.98
N VAL A 152 -10.61 -9.69 -12.03
CA VAL A 152 -11.10 -11.05 -12.31
C VAL A 152 -12.54 -11.03 -12.80
N ALA A 153 -13.42 -10.30 -12.12
CA ALA A 153 -14.83 -10.22 -12.48
C ALA A 153 -15.02 -9.61 -13.88
N LEU A 154 -14.29 -8.54 -14.18
CA LEU A 154 -14.23 -7.89 -15.48
C LEU A 154 -13.74 -8.86 -16.58
N PHE A 155 -12.64 -9.58 -16.31
CA PHE A 155 -12.13 -10.54 -17.28
C PHE A 155 -13.13 -11.68 -17.53
N ARG A 156 -13.74 -12.21 -16.47
CA ARG A 156 -14.71 -13.32 -16.55
C ARG A 156 -15.97 -12.90 -17.29
N SER A 157 -16.47 -11.68 -17.07
CA SER A 157 -17.64 -11.18 -17.81
C SER A 157 -17.36 -11.11 -19.31
N LEU A 158 -16.21 -10.57 -19.72
CA LEU A 158 -15.81 -10.49 -21.14
C LEU A 158 -15.69 -11.88 -21.77
N LYS A 159 -15.10 -12.84 -21.06
CA LYS A 159 -14.93 -14.22 -21.53
C LYS A 159 -16.26 -14.94 -21.70
N ILE A 160 -17.15 -14.87 -20.72
CA ILE A 160 -18.44 -15.57 -20.75
C ILE A 160 -19.37 -14.96 -21.81
N VAL A 161 -19.27 -13.64 -22.04
CA VAL A 161 -19.94 -12.98 -23.16
C VAL A 161 -19.47 -13.56 -24.50
N TYR A 162 -18.15 -13.74 -24.66
CA TYR A 162 -17.59 -14.35 -25.87
C TYR A 162 -18.10 -15.78 -26.08
N GLU A 163 -18.33 -16.51 -24.99
CA GLU A 163 -18.93 -17.86 -24.99
C GLU A 163 -20.46 -17.87 -25.20
N GLY A 164 -21.10 -16.69 -25.35
CA GLY A 164 -22.54 -16.57 -25.65
C GLY A 164 -23.49 -16.66 -24.45
N ASN A 165 -22.99 -16.79 -23.22
CA ASN A 165 -23.83 -16.96 -22.03
C ASN A 165 -24.07 -15.62 -21.28
N TRP A 166 -25.00 -14.82 -21.77
CA TRP A 166 -25.23 -13.48 -21.21
C TRP A 166 -25.67 -13.48 -19.74
N ARG A 167 -26.45 -14.48 -19.29
CA ARG A 167 -26.97 -14.55 -17.90
C ARG A 167 -25.83 -14.69 -16.90
N ALA A 168 -24.91 -15.62 -17.18
CA ALA A 168 -23.72 -15.80 -16.35
C ALA A 168 -22.82 -14.56 -16.41
N ALA A 169 -22.69 -13.91 -17.57
CA ALA A 169 -21.91 -12.68 -17.69
C ALA A 169 -22.49 -11.54 -16.82
N MET A 170 -23.81 -11.40 -16.74
CA MET A 170 -24.45 -10.37 -15.91
C MET A 170 -24.11 -10.49 -14.43
N ILE A 171 -24.00 -11.71 -13.90
CA ILE A 171 -23.58 -11.94 -12.51
C ILE A 171 -22.16 -11.36 -12.29
N TRP A 172 -21.25 -11.60 -13.23
CA TRP A 172 -19.89 -11.07 -13.15
C TRP A 172 -19.82 -9.55 -13.33
N VAL A 173 -20.69 -8.97 -14.16
CA VAL A 173 -20.80 -7.52 -14.32
C VAL A 173 -21.32 -6.87 -13.03
N MET A 174 -22.36 -7.44 -12.42
CA MET A 174 -22.88 -6.95 -11.14
C MET A 174 -21.80 -7.03 -10.05
N LEU A 175 -21.12 -8.17 -9.95
CA LEU A 175 -20.00 -8.34 -9.00
C LEU A 175 -18.89 -7.32 -9.26
N PHE A 176 -18.52 -7.08 -10.53
CA PHE A 176 -17.53 -6.08 -10.91
C PHE A 176 -17.93 -4.68 -10.41
N TYR A 177 -19.16 -4.24 -10.68
CA TYR A 177 -19.63 -2.92 -10.24
C TYR A 177 -19.75 -2.80 -8.72
N THR A 178 -20.20 -3.85 -8.03
CA THR A 178 -20.20 -3.87 -6.56
C THR A 178 -18.77 -3.71 -6.02
N LEU A 179 -17.80 -4.42 -6.59
CA LEU A 179 -16.39 -4.30 -6.17
C LEU A 179 -15.83 -2.91 -6.43
N VAL A 180 -16.14 -2.30 -7.59
CA VAL A 180 -15.72 -0.92 -7.90
C VAL A 180 -16.36 0.09 -6.94
N PHE A 181 -17.66 -0.06 -6.67
CA PHE A 181 -18.37 0.80 -5.72
C PHE A 181 -17.77 0.69 -4.31
N VAL A 182 -17.56 -0.52 -3.80
CA VAL A 182 -16.95 -0.74 -2.48
C VAL A 182 -15.51 -0.21 -2.46
N ASN A 183 -14.74 -0.39 -3.53
CA ASN A 183 -13.39 0.15 -3.63
C ASN A 183 -13.40 1.69 -3.54
N ALA A 184 -14.36 2.35 -4.20
CA ALA A 184 -14.53 3.80 -4.14
C ALA A 184 -14.95 4.30 -2.76
N THR A 185 -15.76 3.54 -2.00
CA THR A 185 -16.09 3.92 -0.62
C THR A 185 -14.94 3.70 0.35
N VAL A 186 -14.07 2.71 0.09
CA VAL A 186 -12.85 2.47 0.87
C VAL A 186 -11.82 3.57 0.62
N ASN A 187 -11.55 3.90 -0.65
CA ASN A 187 -10.69 5.01 -1.03
C ASN A 187 -10.95 5.44 -2.50
N ASP A 188 -11.37 6.68 -2.68
CA ASP A 188 -11.69 7.27 -3.97
C ASP A 188 -10.48 7.44 -4.90
N TYR A 189 -9.31 7.80 -4.36
CA TYR A 189 -8.06 7.89 -5.12
C TYR A 189 -7.70 6.55 -5.78
N PHE A 190 -7.69 5.45 -5.03
CA PHE A 190 -7.33 4.15 -5.59
C PHE A 190 -8.42 3.58 -6.51
N ALA A 191 -9.69 3.91 -6.29
CA ALA A 191 -10.75 3.59 -7.25
C ALA A 191 -10.62 4.38 -8.54
N SER A 192 -10.23 5.67 -8.46
CA SER A 192 -9.92 6.50 -9.63
C SER A 192 -8.69 5.99 -10.38
N THR A 193 -7.63 5.58 -9.67
CA THR A 193 -6.44 4.93 -10.25
C THR A 193 -6.82 3.65 -10.98
N PHE A 194 -7.71 2.83 -10.42
CA PHE A 194 -8.22 1.65 -11.09
C PHE A 194 -9.02 1.98 -12.35
N ALA A 195 -9.92 2.96 -12.28
CA ALA A 195 -10.73 3.40 -13.42
C ALA A 195 -9.83 3.97 -14.54
N ALA A 196 -8.81 4.76 -14.19
CA ALA A 196 -7.82 5.28 -15.12
C ALA A 196 -6.98 4.16 -15.77
N ALA A 197 -6.50 3.18 -14.98
CA ALA A 197 -5.78 2.03 -15.51
C ALA A 197 -6.64 1.23 -16.50
N SER A 198 -7.93 1.09 -16.18
CA SER A 198 -8.91 0.40 -17.03
C SER A 198 -9.19 1.20 -18.33
N THR A 199 -9.25 2.53 -18.27
CA THR A 199 -9.30 3.39 -19.46
C THR A 199 -8.06 3.22 -20.34
N LEU A 200 -6.87 3.21 -19.76
CA LEU A 200 -5.63 3.00 -20.51
C LEU A 200 -5.56 1.60 -21.14
N THR A 201 -6.04 0.59 -20.42
CA THR A 201 -6.19 -0.80 -20.90
C THR A 201 -7.13 -0.85 -22.11
N LEU A 202 -8.26 -0.14 -22.04
CA LEU A 202 -9.22 -0.02 -23.14
C LEU A 202 -8.57 0.65 -24.36
N LEU A 203 -7.89 1.79 -24.17
CA LEU A 203 -7.23 2.52 -25.26
C LEU A 203 -6.16 1.65 -25.95
N ALA A 204 -5.33 0.94 -25.18
CA ALA A 204 -4.36 0.00 -25.73
C ALA A 204 -5.04 -1.09 -26.57
N GLY A 205 -6.13 -1.67 -26.06
CA GLY A 205 -6.95 -2.65 -26.78
C GLY A 205 -7.55 -2.11 -28.08
N SER A 206 -8.15 -0.91 -28.03
CA SER A 206 -8.72 -0.24 -29.20
C SER A 206 -7.66 0.06 -30.27
N ILE A 207 -6.44 0.44 -29.88
CA ILE A 207 -5.32 0.65 -30.82
C ILE A 207 -4.96 -0.67 -31.52
N LEU A 208 -4.89 -1.79 -30.79
CA LEU A 208 -4.61 -3.10 -31.38
C LEU A 208 -5.69 -3.54 -32.38
N VAL A 209 -6.97 -3.30 -32.06
CA VAL A 209 -8.08 -3.57 -32.97
C VAL A 209 -8.03 -2.67 -34.20
N LYS A 210 -7.84 -1.34 -34.02
CA LYS A 210 -7.77 -0.38 -35.14
C LYS A 210 -6.61 -0.67 -36.10
N ARG A 211 -5.51 -1.23 -35.60
CA ARG A 211 -4.36 -1.66 -36.42
C ARG A 211 -4.57 -3.02 -37.10
N ASN A 212 -5.77 -3.61 -37.04
CA ASN A 212 -6.10 -4.91 -37.63
C ASN A 212 -5.10 -6.00 -37.24
N ILE A 213 -4.64 -6.00 -35.98
CA ILE A 213 -3.76 -7.06 -35.47
C ILE A 213 -4.58 -8.36 -35.44
N PRO A 214 -4.19 -9.43 -36.15
CA PRO A 214 -5.03 -10.63 -36.33
C PRO A 214 -5.49 -11.28 -35.02
N VAL A 215 -4.70 -11.15 -33.96
CA VAL A 215 -5.01 -11.69 -32.62
C VAL A 215 -6.14 -10.92 -31.93
N ALA A 216 -6.31 -9.63 -32.22
CA ALA A 216 -7.26 -8.75 -31.54
C ALA A 216 -8.63 -8.72 -32.21
N ASP A 217 -8.71 -9.05 -33.50
CA ASP A 217 -9.93 -9.00 -34.30
C ASP A 217 -11.08 -9.86 -33.75
N PRO A 218 -10.84 -11.11 -33.29
CA PRO A 218 -11.90 -11.93 -32.68
C PRO A 218 -12.50 -11.33 -31.40
N TYR A 219 -11.84 -10.32 -30.81
CA TYR A 219 -12.21 -9.71 -29.53
C TYR A 219 -12.79 -8.30 -29.67
N ARG A 220 -13.10 -7.84 -30.89
CA ARG A 220 -13.58 -6.47 -31.14
C ARG A 220 -14.83 -6.11 -30.32
N THR A 221 -15.82 -7.00 -30.24
CA THR A 221 -17.05 -6.79 -29.46
C THR A 221 -16.76 -6.66 -27.96
N GLN A 222 -15.78 -7.40 -27.45
CA GLN A 222 -15.37 -7.38 -26.05
C GLN A 222 -14.74 -6.04 -25.71
N PHE A 223 -13.93 -5.47 -26.60
CA PHE A 223 -13.40 -4.12 -26.41
C PHE A 223 -14.48 -3.04 -26.40
N THR A 224 -15.50 -3.13 -27.27
CA THR A 224 -16.64 -2.20 -27.22
C THR A 224 -17.40 -2.28 -25.89
N ARG A 225 -17.58 -3.49 -25.34
CA ARG A 225 -18.23 -3.67 -24.02
C ARG A 225 -17.34 -3.22 -22.86
N LEU A 226 -16.02 -3.39 -22.98
CA LEU A 226 -15.09 -2.84 -22.00
C LEU A 226 -15.27 -1.31 -21.88
N THR A 227 -15.57 -0.61 -22.97
CA THR A 227 -15.90 0.83 -22.92
C THR A 227 -17.07 1.13 -21.99
N SER A 228 -18.17 0.40 -22.06
CA SER A 228 -19.32 0.65 -21.18
C SER A 228 -19.01 0.31 -19.72
N TYR A 229 -18.22 -0.74 -19.47
CA TYR A 229 -17.79 -1.11 -18.12
C TYR A 229 -16.87 -0.06 -17.50
N VAL A 230 -15.93 0.48 -18.27
CA VAL A 230 -15.03 1.56 -17.84
C VAL A 230 -15.80 2.85 -17.60
N ALA A 231 -16.71 3.23 -18.50
CA ALA A 231 -17.56 4.41 -18.32
C ALA A 231 -18.43 4.31 -17.06
N ALA A 232 -19.07 3.16 -16.84
CA ALA A 232 -19.85 2.91 -15.63
C ALA A 232 -18.97 2.94 -14.36
N SER A 233 -17.73 2.47 -14.43
CA SER A 233 -16.79 2.54 -13.30
C SER A 233 -16.48 3.99 -12.91
N TRP A 234 -16.24 4.88 -13.89
CA TRP A 234 -16.08 6.32 -13.64
C TRP A 234 -17.33 6.94 -13.03
N LEU A 235 -18.52 6.60 -13.55
CA LEU A 235 -19.78 7.09 -13.00
C LEU A 235 -19.98 6.64 -11.54
N LEU A 236 -19.63 5.40 -11.20
CA LEU A 236 -19.70 4.91 -9.82
C LEU A 236 -18.74 5.65 -8.89
N VAL A 237 -17.49 5.86 -9.32
CA VAL A 237 -16.50 6.62 -8.55
C VAL A 237 -17.01 8.05 -8.31
N TRP A 238 -17.48 8.74 -9.35
CA TRP A 238 -18.04 10.09 -9.21
C TRP A 238 -19.31 10.10 -8.36
N TRP A 239 -20.17 9.10 -8.49
CA TRP A 239 -21.37 8.99 -7.67
C TRP A 239 -21.00 8.87 -6.18
N VAL A 240 -19.97 8.09 -5.84
CA VAL A 240 -19.46 8.02 -4.47
C VAL A 240 -18.93 9.37 -4.00
N MET A 241 -18.06 10.01 -4.80
CA MET A 241 -17.43 11.27 -4.42
C MET A 241 -18.41 12.45 -4.30
N LEU A 242 -19.46 12.49 -5.12
CA LEU A 242 -20.39 13.62 -5.19
C LEU A 242 -21.66 13.43 -4.35
N TYR A 243 -22.12 12.19 -4.16
CA TYR A 243 -23.43 11.93 -3.56
C TYR A 243 -23.37 11.01 -2.33
N VAL A 244 -22.59 9.93 -2.36
CA VAL A 244 -22.54 8.97 -1.23
C VAL A 244 -21.70 9.51 -0.09
N PHE A 245 -20.54 10.09 -0.41
CA PHE A 245 -19.61 10.66 0.57
C PHE A 245 -19.00 11.97 0.05
N PRO A 246 -19.74 13.08 0.10
CA PRO A 246 -19.32 14.37 -0.47
C PRO A 246 -17.98 14.91 0.06
N ALA A 247 -17.51 14.44 1.20
CA ALA A 247 -16.20 14.79 1.75
C ALA A 247 -15.03 14.38 0.83
N ALA A 248 -15.21 13.33 0.02
CA ALA A 248 -14.27 12.92 -1.01
C ALA A 248 -14.25 13.89 -2.21
N GLY A 249 -15.27 14.72 -2.38
CA GLY A 249 -15.31 15.75 -3.42
C GLY A 249 -14.17 16.78 -3.34
N HIS A 250 -13.48 16.90 -2.21
CA HIS A 250 -12.29 17.73 -2.06
C HIS A 250 -11.17 17.33 -3.06
N ASP A 251 -11.12 16.07 -3.50
CA ASP A 251 -10.11 15.58 -4.43
C ASP A 251 -10.23 16.19 -5.84
N PHE A 252 -11.41 16.68 -6.23
CA PHE A 252 -11.56 17.45 -7.47
C PHE A 252 -10.75 18.77 -7.42
N GLN A 253 -10.64 19.40 -6.26
CA GLN A 253 -9.84 20.62 -6.08
C GLN A 253 -8.35 20.29 -6.16
N LEU A 254 -7.94 19.13 -5.63
CA LEU A 254 -6.57 18.64 -5.75
C LEU A 254 -6.18 18.39 -7.20
N LEU A 255 -7.06 17.79 -8.01
CA LEU A 255 -6.83 17.58 -9.44
C LEU A 255 -6.62 18.90 -10.19
N HIS A 256 -7.46 19.90 -9.92
CA HIS A 256 -7.31 21.22 -10.52
C HIS A 256 -5.97 21.87 -10.15
N GLY A 257 -5.60 21.84 -8.87
CA GLY A 257 -4.30 22.34 -8.40
C GLY A 257 -3.11 21.57 -9.01
N ALA A 258 -3.26 20.26 -9.22
CA ALA A 258 -2.24 19.42 -9.83
C ALA A 258 -1.98 19.80 -11.30
N LEU A 259 -3.04 20.03 -12.07
CA LEU A 259 -2.93 20.45 -13.47
C LEU A 259 -2.24 21.81 -13.60
N LEU A 260 -2.56 22.78 -12.73
CA LEU A 260 -1.89 24.07 -12.71
C LEU A 260 -0.39 23.94 -12.38
N LYS A 261 -0.04 23.14 -11.37
CA LYS A 261 1.37 22.94 -11.00
C LYS A 261 2.15 22.15 -12.05
N LEU A 262 1.54 21.17 -12.72
CA LEU A 262 2.14 20.51 -13.87
C LEU A 262 2.44 21.50 -15.00
N THR A 263 1.48 22.36 -15.30
CA THR A 263 1.63 23.39 -16.34
C THR A 263 2.81 24.30 -16.00
N ASN A 264 2.91 24.74 -14.75
CA ASN A 264 4.04 25.53 -14.26
C ASN A 264 5.37 24.76 -14.31
N LEU A 265 5.41 23.47 -13.93
CA LEU A 265 6.62 22.65 -14.00
C LEU A 265 7.15 22.54 -15.44
N PHE A 266 6.28 22.30 -16.42
CA PHE A 266 6.68 22.19 -17.82
C PHE A 266 7.05 23.54 -18.45
N LEU A 267 6.44 24.64 -18.01
CA LEU A 267 6.74 25.99 -18.52
C LEU A 267 7.99 26.61 -17.87
N THR A 268 8.25 26.33 -16.60
CA THR A 268 9.33 26.99 -15.83
C THR A 268 10.53 26.09 -15.56
N LEU A 269 10.41 24.76 -15.72
CA LEU A 269 11.42 23.75 -15.40
C LEU A 269 11.90 23.76 -13.93
N HIS A 270 11.25 24.52 -13.04
CA HIS A 270 11.56 24.54 -11.63
C HIS A 270 10.72 23.49 -10.87
N THR A 271 11.41 22.60 -10.15
CA THR A 271 10.77 21.61 -9.28
C THR A 271 10.38 22.23 -7.94
N SER A 272 9.13 22.06 -7.52
CA SER A 272 8.63 22.61 -6.26
C SER A 272 9.03 21.78 -5.03
N SER A 273 9.43 20.51 -5.24
CA SER A 273 9.82 19.59 -4.16
C SER A 273 10.77 18.51 -4.68
N ASN A 274 11.60 17.95 -3.79
CA ASN A 274 12.37 16.74 -4.06
C ASN A 274 11.87 15.58 -3.18
N PRO A 275 10.80 14.87 -3.60
CA PRO A 275 10.25 13.74 -2.85
C PRO A 275 11.27 12.61 -2.63
N TYR A 276 12.25 12.49 -3.53
CA TYR A 276 13.28 11.44 -3.52
C TYR A 276 14.48 11.76 -2.61
N ALA A 277 14.53 12.92 -1.97
CA ALA A 277 15.56 13.24 -0.98
C ALA A 277 15.30 12.53 0.37
N ALA A 278 14.04 12.42 0.78
CA ALA A 278 13.64 11.84 2.07
C ALA A 278 14.09 10.38 2.29
N PRO A 279 14.07 9.47 1.29
CA PRO A 279 14.52 8.10 1.47
C PRO A 279 16.01 7.96 1.81
N THR A 280 16.83 8.99 1.63
CA THR A 280 18.29 8.85 1.81
C THR A 280 18.70 8.70 3.27
N SER A 281 17.98 9.31 4.21
CA SER A 281 18.25 9.26 5.65
C SER A 281 17.48 8.16 6.39
N GLN A 282 16.52 7.51 5.74
CA GLN A 282 15.65 6.49 6.34
C GLN A 282 16.29 5.11 6.48
N TRP A 283 17.43 4.87 5.82
CA TRP A 283 18.11 3.56 5.82
C TRP A 283 19.44 3.64 6.57
N ALA A 284 19.80 2.56 7.25
CA ALA A 284 21.02 2.45 8.05
C ALA A 284 22.31 2.67 7.24
N GLY A 285 22.26 2.53 5.92
CA GLY A 285 23.37 2.87 5.03
C GLY A 285 23.03 2.77 3.56
N TYR A 286 23.97 3.20 2.71
CA TYR A 286 23.82 3.19 1.26
C TYR A 286 23.56 1.78 0.69
N ILE A 287 24.34 0.78 1.13
CA ILE A 287 24.22 -0.60 0.64
C ILE A 287 22.84 -1.17 1.00
N VAL A 288 22.39 -0.96 2.23
CA VAL A 288 21.08 -1.40 2.70
C VAL A 288 19.97 -0.80 1.84
N ARG A 289 20.04 0.52 1.57
CA ARG A 289 19.09 1.21 0.68
C ARG A 289 19.03 0.56 -0.70
N VAL A 290 20.19 0.25 -1.30
CA VAL A 290 20.26 -0.41 -2.62
C VAL A 290 19.66 -1.81 -2.55
N LEU A 291 20.01 -2.62 -1.55
CA LEU A 291 19.50 -3.98 -1.39
C LEU A 291 17.98 -3.99 -1.24
N VAL A 292 17.44 -3.15 -0.36
CA VAL A 292 16.00 -3.03 -0.09
C VAL A 292 15.23 -2.55 -1.34
N ALA A 293 15.83 -1.68 -2.16
CA ALA A 293 15.21 -1.20 -3.40
C ALA A 293 15.43 -2.12 -4.61
N SER A 294 16.39 -3.05 -4.55
CA SER A 294 16.84 -3.81 -5.71
C SER A 294 15.75 -4.70 -6.30
N PHE A 295 14.94 -5.37 -5.47
CA PHE A 295 13.87 -6.23 -5.99
C PHE A 295 12.82 -5.45 -6.79
N ARG A 296 12.47 -4.23 -6.33
CA ARG A 296 11.59 -3.33 -7.09
C ARG A 296 12.13 -3.09 -8.49
N TRP A 297 13.42 -2.78 -8.61
CA TRP A 297 14.06 -2.54 -9.91
C TRP A 297 14.18 -3.81 -10.76
N ILE A 298 14.51 -4.95 -10.16
CA ILE A 298 14.55 -6.24 -10.86
C ILE A 298 13.17 -6.58 -11.42
N LEU A 299 12.12 -6.48 -10.59
CA LEU A 299 10.75 -6.72 -11.00
C LEU A 299 10.40 -5.81 -12.17
N PHE A 300 10.56 -4.49 -12.02
CA PHE A 300 10.26 -3.49 -13.05
C PHE A 300 11.02 -3.75 -14.36
N LEU A 301 12.34 -3.84 -14.33
CA LEU A 301 13.16 -3.96 -15.53
C LEU A 301 12.88 -5.27 -16.26
N VAL A 302 12.87 -6.40 -15.54
CA VAL A 302 12.69 -7.71 -16.18
C VAL A 302 11.27 -7.86 -16.70
N SER A 303 10.24 -7.46 -15.93
CA SER A 303 8.86 -7.48 -16.43
C SER A 303 8.66 -6.55 -17.62
N PHE A 304 9.34 -5.41 -17.66
CA PHE A 304 9.26 -4.44 -18.75
C PHE A 304 9.90 -4.99 -20.03
N PHE A 305 11.08 -5.61 -19.94
CA PHE A 305 11.69 -6.27 -21.09
C PHE A 305 10.83 -7.43 -21.63
N ILE A 306 10.23 -8.23 -20.74
CA ILE A 306 9.28 -9.27 -21.13
C ILE A 306 8.08 -8.64 -21.84
N TRP A 307 7.51 -7.58 -21.28
CA TRP A 307 6.37 -6.88 -21.86
C TRP A 307 6.67 -6.30 -23.25
N ILE A 308 7.81 -5.61 -23.43
CA ILE A 308 8.26 -5.12 -24.74
C ILE A 308 8.44 -6.28 -25.71
N GLN A 309 9.10 -7.35 -25.29
CA GLN A 309 9.37 -8.49 -26.15
C GLN A 309 8.06 -9.13 -26.64
N GLU A 310 7.07 -9.27 -25.76
CA GLU A 310 5.78 -9.86 -26.09
C GLU A 310 4.94 -8.92 -26.95
N LEU A 311 4.97 -7.60 -26.69
CA LEU A 311 4.33 -6.60 -27.53
C LEU A 311 4.95 -6.54 -28.93
N TRP A 312 6.28 -6.63 -29.03
CA TRP A 312 7.00 -6.71 -30.31
C TRP A 312 6.60 -7.97 -31.10
N ARG A 313 6.53 -9.13 -30.44
CA ARG A 313 6.07 -10.38 -31.08
C ARG A 313 4.61 -10.27 -31.55
N LEU A 314 3.76 -9.58 -30.79
CA LEU A 314 2.37 -9.36 -31.13
C LEU A 314 2.23 -8.46 -32.37
N ILE A 315 2.89 -7.31 -32.37
CA ILE A 315 2.73 -6.27 -33.39
C ILE A 315 3.53 -6.60 -34.65
N VAL A 316 4.80 -6.94 -34.51
CA VAL A 316 5.73 -7.09 -35.65
C VAL A 316 5.68 -8.51 -36.21
N LYS A 317 5.69 -9.53 -35.35
CA LYS A 317 5.66 -10.94 -35.81
C LYS A 317 4.25 -11.48 -36.05
N LYS A 318 3.21 -10.67 -35.81
CA LYS A 318 1.79 -11.01 -35.99
C LYS A 318 1.41 -12.40 -35.43
N GLN A 319 2.00 -12.80 -34.30
CA GLN A 319 1.82 -14.16 -33.77
C GLN A 319 0.35 -14.42 -33.37
N GLN A 320 -0.33 -15.27 -34.14
CA GLN A 320 -1.78 -15.52 -34.02
C GLN A 320 -2.21 -16.27 -32.74
N HIS A 321 -1.30 -16.97 -32.07
CA HIS A 321 -1.66 -17.96 -31.02
C HIS A 321 -1.69 -17.40 -29.59
N ARG A 322 -2.09 -16.13 -29.38
CA ARG A 322 -2.20 -15.57 -28.02
C ARG A 322 -3.64 -15.60 -27.53
N THR A 323 -3.82 -16.07 -26.30
CA THR A 323 -5.14 -16.15 -25.67
C THR A 323 -5.56 -14.79 -25.10
N LEU A 324 -6.87 -14.57 -24.98
CA LEU A 324 -7.45 -13.35 -24.40
C LEU A 324 -6.86 -13.00 -23.01
N GLU A 325 -6.59 -14.02 -22.18
CA GLU A 325 -5.97 -13.84 -20.86
C GLU A 325 -4.63 -13.09 -20.93
N HIS A 326 -3.78 -13.45 -21.89
CA HIS A 326 -2.45 -12.84 -22.04
C HIS A 326 -2.54 -11.43 -22.60
N LEU A 327 -3.44 -11.20 -23.56
CA LEU A 327 -3.67 -9.85 -24.10
C LEU A 327 -4.17 -8.91 -23.01
N PHE A 328 -5.13 -9.37 -22.22
CA PHE A 328 -5.69 -8.60 -21.12
C PHE A 328 -4.62 -8.30 -20.06
N LEU A 329 -3.80 -9.28 -19.69
CA LEU A 329 -2.69 -9.08 -18.75
C LEU A 329 -1.65 -8.07 -19.28
N LEU A 330 -1.27 -8.15 -20.55
CA LEU A 330 -0.33 -7.21 -21.17
C LEU A 330 -0.90 -5.78 -21.23
N ALA A 331 -2.20 -5.64 -21.48
CA ALA A 331 -2.88 -4.35 -21.50
C ALA A 331 -2.98 -3.74 -20.09
N LEU A 332 -3.33 -4.55 -19.08
CA LEU A 332 -3.31 -4.12 -17.67
C LEU A 332 -1.91 -3.70 -17.22
N TYR A 333 -0.88 -4.49 -17.55
CA TYR A 333 0.51 -4.11 -17.28
C TYR A 333 0.86 -2.75 -17.89
N GLY A 334 0.48 -2.53 -19.16
CA GLY A 334 0.69 -1.25 -19.83
C GLY A 334 -0.05 -0.09 -19.17
N GLY A 335 -1.31 -0.31 -18.78
CA GLY A 335 -2.14 0.69 -18.10
C GLY A 335 -1.56 1.11 -16.74
N PHE A 336 -1.29 0.15 -15.86
CA PHE A 336 -0.68 0.44 -14.55
C PHE A 336 0.76 0.96 -14.66
N GLY A 337 1.55 0.44 -15.60
CA GLY A 337 2.91 0.91 -15.85
C GLY A 337 2.94 2.37 -16.32
N LEU A 338 2.00 2.76 -17.19
CA LEU A 338 1.87 4.14 -17.64
C LEU A 338 1.41 5.07 -16.50
N LEU A 339 0.55 4.62 -15.59
CA LEU A 339 0.19 5.42 -14.41
C LEU A 339 1.40 5.68 -13.51
N VAL A 340 2.27 4.69 -13.28
CA VAL A 340 3.53 4.90 -12.55
C VAL A 340 4.45 5.86 -13.29
N ALA A 341 4.58 5.72 -14.62
CA ALA A 341 5.38 6.62 -15.44
C ALA A 341 4.87 8.07 -15.40
N LEU A 342 3.55 8.27 -15.39
CA LEU A 342 2.92 9.59 -15.24
C LEU A 342 3.01 10.13 -13.81
N ALA A 343 3.12 9.26 -12.80
CA ALA A 343 3.28 9.69 -11.41
C ALA A 343 4.65 10.34 -11.13
N ILE A 344 5.71 9.94 -11.85
CA ILE A 344 7.05 10.50 -11.71
C ILE A 344 7.09 12.04 -11.94
N PRO A 345 6.61 12.58 -13.08
CA PRO A 345 6.57 14.03 -13.27
C PRO A 345 5.61 14.72 -12.30
N MET A 346 4.50 14.06 -11.91
CA MET A 346 3.57 14.59 -10.92
C MET A 346 4.24 14.79 -9.55
N ASP A 347 5.14 13.89 -9.15
CA ASP A 347 5.85 13.98 -7.88
C ASP A 347 6.74 15.23 -7.78
N PHE A 348 7.30 15.71 -8.89
CA PHE A 348 8.11 16.93 -8.91
C PHE A 348 7.29 18.23 -8.76
N THR A 349 5.96 18.15 -8.87
CA THR A 349 5.08 19.33 -8.72
C THR A 349 4.91 19.79 -7.28
N GLY A 350 5.24 18.97 -6.28
CA GLY A 350 5.14 19.35 -4.86
C GLY A 350 3.71 19.57 -4.38
N LEU A 351 2.78 18.69 -4.77
CA LEU A 351 1.44 18.65 -4.21
C LEU A 351 1.50 18.03 -2.80
N ASN A 352 1.11 18.79 -1.77
CA ASN A 352 1.10 18.30 -0.38
C ASN A 352 0.29 17.00 -0.22
N ALA A 353 -0.85 16.89 -0.93
CA ALA A 353 -1.70 15.69 -0.95
C ALA A 353 -1.19 14.57 -1.88
N GLY A 354 -0.17 14.84 -2.70
CA GLY A 354 0.35 13.96 -3.75
C GLY A 354 1.88 13.83 -3.72
N THR A 355 2.49 13.84 -2.52
CA THR A 355 3.92 13.51 -2.41
C THR A 355 4.10 11.99 -2.52
N ASN A 356 5.00 11.56 -3.41
CA ASN A 356 5.37 10.16 -3.66
C ASN A 356 4.27 9.31 -4.31
N LEU A 357 3.52 9.85 -5.27
CA LEU A 357 2.58 9.12 -6.13
C LEU A 357 3.24 7.93 -6.85
N GLU A 358 4.51 8.03 -7.27
CA GLU A 358 5.26 6.90 -7.85
C GLU A 358 5.29 5.74 -6.85
N VAL A 359 5.71 6.03 -5.62
CA VAL A 359 5.82 5.05 -4.54
C VAL A 359 4.45 4.46 -4.19
N ARG A 360 3.40 5.28 -4.18
CA ARG A 360 2.02 4.84 -3.89
C ARG A 360 1.43 3.98 -5.02
N ASN A 361 1.73 4.28 -6.28
CA ASN A 361 1.23 3.52 -7.42
C ASN A 361 2.05 2.25 -7.73
N PHE A 362 3.29 2.19 -7.26
CA PHE A 362 4.17 1.06 -7.49
C PHE A 362 3.60 -0.28 -6.98
N PRO A 363 3.03 -0.41 -5.78
CA PRO A 363 2.38 -1.65 -5.33
C PRO A 363 1.34 -2.18 -6.32
N TYR A 364 0.52 -1.31 -6.89
CA TYR A 364 -0.52 -1.69 -7.86
C TYR A 364 0.05 -2.10 -9.21
N PHE A 365 1.11 -1.43 -9.66
CA PHE A 365 1.89 -1.90 -10.80
C PHE A 365 2.52 -3.28 -10.53
N ALA A 366 3.07 -3.50 -9.33
CA ALA A 366 3.67 -4.78 -8.95
C ALA A 366 2.66 -5.94 -8.99
N LEU A 367 1.37 -5.68 -8.72
CA LEU A 367 0.29 -6.65 -8.89
C LEU A 367 0.19 -7.17 -10.32
N MET A 368 0.44 -6.33 -11.33
CA MET A 368 0.41 -6.72 -12.74
C MET A 368 1.78 -7.18 -13.26
N ALA A 369 2.86 -6.62 -12.72
CA ALA A 369 4.23 -6.99 -13.09
C ALA A 369 4.60 -8.40 -12.66
N SER A 370 4.15 -8.84 -11.49
CA SER A 370 4.47 -10.16 -10.93
C SER A 370 4.05 -11.33 -11.84
N PRO A 371 2.79 -11.42 -12.31
CA PRO A 371 2.40 -12.47 -13.24
C PRO A 371 3.08 -12.35 -14.61
N VAL A 372 3.38 -11.14 -15.10
CA VAL A 372 4.14 -10.94 -16.35
C VAL A 372 5.57 -11.47 -16.23
N LEU A 373 6.25 -11.15 -15.11
CA LEU A 373 7.58 -11.65 -14.80
C LEU A 373 7.60 -13.18 -14.80
N VAL A 374 6.70 -13.81 -14.03
CA VAL A 374 6.64 -15.28 -13.92
C VAL A 374 6.30 -15.93 -15.26
N TRP A 375 5.42 -15.31 -16.05
CA TRP A 375 5.10 -15.78 -17.40
C TRP A 375 6.32 -15.79 -18.31
N GLY A 376 7.08 -14.68 -18.38
CA GLY A 376 8.28 -14.60 -19.20
C GLY A 376 9.41 -15.51 -18.70
N LEU A 377 9.63 -15.60 -17.38
CA LEU A 377 10.62 -16.51 -16.79
C LEU A 377 10.28 -17.98 -17.09
N ASN A 378 9.00 -18.37 -16.99
CA ASN A 378 8.59 -19.73 -17.35
C ASN A 378 8.85 -20.04 -18.83
N GLN A 379 8.62 -19.08 -19.74
CA GLN A 379 8.99 -19.25 -21.14
C GLN A 379 10.51 -19.37 -21.34
N ALA A 380 11.30 -18.54 -20.65
CA ALA A 380 12.76 -18.59 -20.71
C ALA A 380 13.31 -19.92 -20.18
N PHE A 381 12.82 -20.40 -19.05
CA PHE A 381 13.25 -21.69 -18.47
C PHE A 381 12.87 -22.89 -19.33
N ARG A 382 11.80 -22.82 -20.12
CA ARG A 382 11.46 -23.87 -21.09
C ARG A 382 12.41 -23.94 -22.28
N ARG A 383 13.17 -22.87 -22.55
CA ARG A 383 14.18 -22.82 -23.61
C ARG A 383 15.57 -23.28 -23.13
N LEU A 384 15.79 -23.35 -21.82
CA LEU A 384 17.02 -23.90 -21.27
C LEU A 384 17.10 -25.41 -21.53
N SER A 385 18.32 -25.92 -21.70
CA SER A 385 18.56 -27.35 -21.82
C SER A 385 18.10 -28.09 -20.55
N ALA A 386 17.75 -29.38 -20.71
CA ALA A 386 17.37 -30.24 -19.60
C ALA A 386 18.48 -30.36 -18.52
N VAL A 387 19.74 -30.13 -18.90
CA VAL A 387 20.91 -30.17 -18.01
C VAL A 387 21.08 -28.87 -17.22
N THR A 388 20.84 -27.71 -17.84
CA THR A 388 21.04 -26.40 -17.18
C THR A 388 19.86 -26.02 -16.28
N ARG A 389 18.64 -26.38 -16.68
CA ARG A 389 17.40 -26.07 -15.95
C ARG A 389 17.41 -26.48 -14.47
N PRO A 390 17.77 -27.71 -14.06
CA PRO A 390 17.79 -28.10 -12.65
C PRO A 390 18.84 -27.36 -11.82
N LYS A 391 19.87 -26.76 -12.43
CA LYS A 391 20.87 -25.95 -11.72
C LYS A 391 20.39 -24.52 -11.46
N ILE A 392 19.67 -23.92 -12.41
CA ILE A 392 19.22 -22.53 -12.32
C ILE A 392 18.00 -22.36 -11.40
N ILE A 393 17.05 -23.31 -11.42
CA ILE A 393 15.81 -23.20 -10.64
C ILE A 393 16.07 -23.03 -9.13
N PRO A 394 16.94 -23.84 -8.47
CA PRO A 394 17.24 -23.67 -7.06
C PRO A 394 17.88 -22.31 -6.76
N ILE A 395 18.78 -21.83 -7.61
CA ILE A 395 19.43 -20.51 -7.46
C ILE A 395 18.38 -19.41 -7.43
N VAL A 396 17.47 -19.40 -8.42
CA VAL A 396 16.36 -18.42 -8.48
C VAL A 396 15.45 -18.54 -7.25
N GLY A 397 15.21 -19.76 -6.75
CA GLY A 397 14.47 -19.99 -5.51
C GLY A 397 15.14 -19.39 -4.28
N VAL A 398 16.46 -19.55 -4.14
CA VAL A 398 17.26 -18.96 -3.05
C VAL A 398 17.23 -17.44 -3.10
N PHE A 399 17.44 -16.84 -4.28
CA PHE A 399 17.34 -15.39 -4.44
C PHE A 399 15.95 -14.86 -4.09
N LEU A 400 14.89 -15.54 -4.52
CA LEU A 400 13.52 -15.16 -4.18
C LEU A 400 13.29 -15.23 -2.66
N ALA A 401 13.73 -16.31 -2.01
CA ALA A 401 13.64 -16.45 -0.55
C ALA A 401 14.39 -15.33 0.18
N LEU A 402 15.60 -14.97 -0.28
CA LEU A 402 16.38 -13.86 0.27
C LEU A 402 15.62 -12.54 0.14
N PHE A 403 15.00 -12.26 -1.01
CA PHE A 403 14.21 -11.04 -1.19
C PHE A 403 12.94 -11.01 -0.35
N ILE A 404 12.30 -12.15 -0.08
CA ILE A 404 11.19 -12.23 0.88
C ILE A 404 11.69 -11.87 2.29
N LEU A 405 12.87 -12.35 2.70
CA LEU A 405 13.47 -11.99 3.99
C LEU A 405 13.83 -10.50 4.08
N ILE A 406 14.39 -9.92 3.02
CA ILE A 406 14.64 -8.47 2.95
C ILE A 406 13.31 -7.70 3.01
N GLY A 407 12.27 -8.20 2.33
CA GLY A 407 10.91 -7.69 2.39
C GLY A 407 10.37 -7.67 3.82
N LEU A 408 10.60 -8.75 4.57
CA LEU A 408 10.20 -8.86 5.98
C LEU A 408 10.84 -7.76 6.81
N PHE A 409 12.18 -7.63 6.76
CA PHE A 409 12.88 -6.59 7.50
C PHE A 409 12.43 -5.18 7.11
N LYS A 410 12.18 -4.93 5.81
CA LYS A 410 11.68 -3.62 5.36
C LYS A 410 10.28 -3.36 5.88
N SER A 411 9.40 -4.35 5.80
CA SER A 411 8.02 -4.18 6.24
C SER A 411 7.96 -3.88 7.75
N THR A 412 8.83 -4.47 8.56
CA THR A 412 8.92 -4.13 9.99
C THR A 412 9.74 -2.86 10.27
N LEU A 413 10.34 -2.23 9.26
CA LEU A 413 11.34 -1.17 9.41
C LEU A 413 12.35 -1.50 10.51
N ASP A 414 12.93 -2.70 10.41
CA ASP A 414 13.81 -3.26 11.44
C ASP A 414 15.02 -2.33 11.67
N PRO A 415 15.40 -2.04 12.93
CA PRO A 415 16.54 -1.18 13.25
C PRO A 415 17.87 -1.60 12.62
N VAL A 416 18.02 -2.88 12.24
CA VAL A 416 19.21 -3.36 11.52
C VAL A 416 19.33 -2.72 10.14
N ILE A 417 18.22 -2.35 9.50
CA ILE A 417 18.20 -1.82 8.14
C ILE A 417 17.62 -0.40 8.03
N SER A 418 16.84 0.07 8.99
CA SER A 418 16.14 1.35 8.93
C SER A 418 16.46 2.25 10.13
N ASN A 419 16.47 3.56 9.86
CA ASN A 419 16.55 4.64 10.84
C ASN A 419 15.17 5.19 11.20
N SER A 420 14.10 4.70 10.56
CA SER A 420 12.71 5.14 10.74
C SER A 420 11.92 4.06 11.45
N TRP A 421 12.07 3.99 12.76
CA TRP A 421 11.48 2.93 13.56
C TRP A 421 9.99 3.16 13.78
N ILE A 422 9.22 2.08 13.78
CA ILE A 422 7.76 2.11 14.00
C ILE A 422 7.33 1.54 15.35
N PHE A 423 8.26 0.99 16.12
CA PHE A 423 7.95 0.35 17.39
C PHE A 423 8.05 1.31 18.57
N TYR A 424 7.41 0.94 19.67
CA TYR A 424 7.52 1.61 20.97
C TYR A 424 7.48 0.57 22.09
N THR A 425 7.98 0.93 23.27
CA THR A 425 8.04 0.01 24.41
C THR A 425 6.82 0.14 25.33
N PRO A 426 6.54 -0.87 26.18
CA PRO A 426 5.53 -0.73 27.23
C PRO A 426 5.80 0.47 28.15
N ALA A 427 7.06 0.74 28.47
CA ALA A 427 7.46 1.84 29.34
C ALA A 427 7.18 3.21 28.70
N GLU A 428 7.46 3.36 27.40
CA GLU A 428 7.13 4.59 26.66
C GLU A 428 5.62 4.80 26.59
N LYS A 429 4.86 3.73 26.34
CA LYS A 429 3.40 3.81 26.36
C LYS A 429 2.86 4.25 27.72
N GLN A 430 3.38 3.71 28.81
CA GLN A 430 2.98 4.11 30.17
C GLN A 430 3.34 5.58 30.44
N ALA A 431 4.51 6.04 30.01
CA ALA A 431 4.91 7.44 30.14
C ALA A 431 3.99 8.38 29.36
N LEU A 432 3.63 8.03 28.12
CA LEU A 432 2.68 8.80 27.31
C LEU A 432 1.30 8.88 27.96
N THR A 433 0.77 7.76 28.48
CA THR A 433 -0.51 7.75 29.20
C THR A 433 -0.45 8.57 30.49
N ALA A 434 0.64 8.49 31.25
CA ALA A 434 0.82 9.30 32.45
C ALA A 434 0.88 10.80 32.11
N PHE A 435 1.59 11.17 31.05
CA PHE A 435 1.64 12.55 30.57
C PHE A 435 0.26 13.07 30.16
N ASP A 436 -0.48 12.31 29.35
CA ASP A 436 -1.82 12.70 28.89
C ASP A 436 -2.80 12.88 30.05
N GLN A 437 -2.65 12.10 31.13
CA GLN A 437 -3.52 12.17 32.31
C GLN A 437 -3.19 13.31 33.29
N HIS A 438 -1.93 13.76 33.37
CA HIS A 438 -1.48 14.67 34.44
C HIS A 438 -1.00 16.04 33.94
N SER A 439 -0.74 16.17 32.64
CA SER A 439 -0.22 17.40 32.07
C SER A 439 -1.34 18.22 31.42
N VAL A 440 -1.31 19.54 31.61
CA VAL A 440 -2.31 20.47 31.07
C VAL A 440 -1.61 21.52 30.23
N SER A 441 -2.01 21.63 28.96
CA SER A 441 -1.56 22.68 28.03
C SER A 441 -0.04 22.74 27.83
N THR A 442 0.62 21.59 27.88
CA THR A 442 2.07 21.41 27.70
C THR A 442 2.38 20.58 26.47
N THR A 443 3.59 20.75 25.91
CA THR A 443 4.06 19.94 24.78
C THR A 443 5.20 19.03 25.21
N LEU A 444 5.04 17.72 24.95
CA LEU A 444 6.06 16.69 25.20
C LEU A 444 6.85 16.41 23.93
N TRP A 445 8.13 16.72 23.91
CA TRP A 445 9.04 16.23 22.89
C TRP A 445 9.36 14.75 23.14
N THR A 446 9.19 13.92 22.11
CA THR A 446 9.30 12.45 22.24
C THR A 446 10.40 11.83 21.39
N GLY A 447 11.20 12.62 20.70
CA GLY A 447 12.33 12.10 19.94
C GLY A 447 12.50 12.74 18.57
N PRO A 448 13.47 12.22 17.80
CA PRO A 448 13.86 12.76 16.49
C PRO A 448 12.90 12.39 15.35
N ASP A 449 11.91 11.54 15.61
CA ASP A 449 10.88 11.08 14.68
C ASP A 449 9.48 11.19 15.29
N ASN A 450 8.47 10.66 14.60
CA ASN A 450 7.07 10.70 15.03
C ASN A 450 6.56 9.38 15.63
N ARG A 451 7.40 8.38 15.90
CA ARG A 451 6.90 7.04 16.31
C ARG A 451 6.04 7.11 17.58
N LEU A 452 6.44 7.94 18.54
CA LEU A 452 5.71 8.12 19.81
C LEU A 452 4.54 9.10 19.67
N VAL A 453 4.60 10.05 18.74
CA VAL A 453 3.44 10.87 18.34
C VAL A 453 2.33 9.95 17.83
N TYR A 454 2.65 9.07 16.88
CA TYR A 454 1.70 8.11 16.33
C TYR A 454 1.19 7.12 17.39
N ALA A 455 2.04 6.68 18.32
CA ALA A 455 1.63 5.81 19.42
C ALA A 455 0.63 6.54 20.34
N ASN A 456 0.90 7.80 20.66
CA ASN A 456 0.00 8.62 21.46
C ASN A 456 -1.35 8.82 20.76
N THR A 457 -1.35 9.22 19.48
CA THR A 457 -2.58 9.32 18.67
C THR A 457 -3.37 8.01 18.65
N MET A 458 -2.68 6.87 18.56
CA MET A 458 -3.33 5.57 18.50
C MET A 458 -3.96 5.13 19.83
N PHE A 459 -3.45 5.53 21.01
CA PHE A 459 -3.99 5.07 22.30
C PHE A 459 -4.69 6.13 23.12
N ASN A 460 -4.17 7.35 23.11
CA ASN A 460 -4.56 8.44 24.01
C ASN A 460 -5.25 9.61 23.26
N ALA A 461 -5.68 9.43 22.00
CA ALA A 461 -6.50 10.44 21.32
C ALA A 461 -7.88 10.58 22.00
N SER A 462 -7.92 11.28 23.13
CA SER A 462 -9.12 11.85 23.72
C SER A 462 -9.29 13.26 23.14
N GLU A 463 -10.52 13.66 22.83
CA GLU A 463 -10.84 15.02 22.38
C GLU A 463 -10.64 16.08 23.48
N THR A 464 -10.35 15.65 24.71
CA THR A 464 -10.35 16.50 25.91
C THR A 464 -8.97 16.95 26.36
N THR A 465 -7.87 16.40 25.85
CA THR A 465 -6.53 16.77 26.34
C THR A 465 -5.99 17.97 25.58
N THR A 466 -5.61 19.03 26.32
CA THR A 466 -4.98 20.23 25.75
C THR A 466 -3.48 20.05 25.53
N SER A 467 -2.91 18.96 26.05
CA SER A 467 -1.50 18.63 25.94
C SER A 467 -1.18 18.04 24.57
N GLN A 468 0.00 18.37 24.04
CA GLN A 468 0.45 17.93 22.72
C GLN A 468 1.68 17.03 22.85
N VAL A 469 1.80 16.08 21.92
CA VAL A 469 2.98 15.24 21.78
C VAL A 469 3.65 15.57 20.45
N ALA A 470 4.89 16.00 20.52
CA ALA A 470 5.67 16.43 19.37
C ALA A 470 6.84 15.48 19.08
N GLY A 471 7.16 15.35 17.79
CA GLY A 471 8.32 14.63 17.28
C GLY A 471 9.25 15.56 16.50
N TYR A 472 10.31 15.00 15.94
CA TYR A 472 11.35 15.72 15.18
C TYR A 472 12.17 16.73 15.99
N GLY A 473 12.26 17.98 15.52
CA GLY A 473 13.14 19.00 16.07
C GLY A 473 12.59 19.53 17.38
N TYR A 474 13.46 19.66 18.38
CA TYR A 474 13.13 20.28 19.65
C TYR A 474 12.97 21.79 19.49
N THR A 475 11.83 22.32 19.91
CA THR A 475 11.40 23.71 19.74
C THR A 475 11.22 24.41 21.09
N SER A 476 11.01 25.72 21.08
CA SER A 476 10.70 26.49 22.29
C SER A 476 9.29 26.24 22.82
N SER A 477 8.39 25.61 22.06
CA SER A 477 7.07 25.18 22.57
C SER A 477 7.12 23.88 23.35
N ASP A 478 8.21 23.10 23.23
CA ASP A 478 8.40 21.85 23.97
C ASP A 478 8.77 22.18 25.42
N THR A 479 7.83 21.94 26.33
CA THR A 479 7.96 22.19 27.77
C THR A 479 8.49 20.99 28.51
N ASP A 480 8.23 19.79 28.00
CA ASP A 480 8.65 18.52 28.61
C ASP A 480 9.36 17.63 27.58
N VAL A 481 10.20 16.73 28.05
CA VAL A 481 11.05 15.87 27.22
C VAL A 481 10.96 14.43 27.72
N LEU A 482 10.54 13.50 26.86
CA LEU A 482 10.57 12.07 27.13
C LEU A 482 11.93 11.50 26.74
N ILE A 483 12.56 10.79 27.69
CA ILE A 483 13.82 10.09 27.49
C ILE A 483 13.62 8.60 27.80
N SER A 484 14.03 7.75 26.86
CA SER A 484 14.09 6.30 26.97
C SER A 484 15.35 5.78 26.25
N PRO A 485 15.80 4.53 26.49
CA PRO A 485 16.88 3.92 25.73
C PRO A 485 16.65 3.99 24.21
N GLU A 486 15.43 3.74 23.76
CA GLU A 486 15.07 3.78 22.34
C GLU A 486 15.11 5.19 21.76
N VAL A 487 14.65 6.21 22.51
CA VAL A 487 14.77 7.63 22.07
C VAL A 487 16.24 8.02 21.96
N VAL A 488 17.06 7.67 22.95
CA VAL A 488 18.51 7.96 22.94
C VAL A 488 19.18 7.29 21.74
N GLN A 489 18.92 6.00 21.52
CA GLN A 489 19.52 5.24 20.42
C GLN A 489 19.06 5.78 19.05
N ASN A 490 17.77 6.10 18.90
CA ASN A 490 17.25 6.66 17.65
C ASN A 490 17.88 8.02 17.34
N THR A 491 18.06 8.87 18.35
CA THR A 491 18.74 10.16 18.20
C THR A 491 20.20 10.01 17.77
N LEU A 492 20.92 9.02 18.31
CA LEU A 492 22.29 8.70 17.88
C LEU A 492 22.35 8.24 16.41
N VAL A 493 21.43 7.35 16.02
CA VAL A 493 21.34 6.82 14.65
C VAL A 493 20.99 7.93 13.63
N GLN A 494 20.10 8.86 14.01
CA GLN A 494 19.72 9.98 13.15
C GLN A 494 20.67 11.19 13.22
N HIS A 495 21.74 11.12 14.02
CA HIS A 495 22.67 12.23 14.27
C HIS A 495 21.97 13.54 14.69
N LYS A 496 20.91 13.43 15.51
CA LYS A 496 20.23 14.60 16.07
C LYS A 496 20.70 14.85 17.51
N PRO A 497 20.59 16.07 18.03
CA PRO A 497 20.91 16.33 19.43
C PRO A 497 19.75 15.90 20.35
N ILE A 498 20.08 15.38 21.54
CA ILE A 498 19.11 15.21 22.62
C ILE A 498 18.99 16.57 23.35
N PRO A 499 17.77 17.07 23.63
CA PRO A 499 17.59 18.27 24.44
C PRO A 499 18.29 18.15 25.80
N ARG A 500 18.83 19.24 26.32
CA ARG A 500 19.44 19.23 27.66
C ARG A 500 18.35 19.06 28.72
N TYR A 501 18.51 18.09 29.60
CA TYR A 501 17.65 17.85 30.76
C TYR A 501 18.49 17.70 32.03
N GLN A 502 17.88 17.91 33.20
CA GLN A 502 18.52 17.71 34.51
C GLN A 502 17.70 16.75 35.34
N SER A 503 18.37 15.85 36.07
CA SER A 503 17.71 14.83 36.91
C SER A 503 16.75 15.43 37.94
N LYS A 504 17.02 16.65 38.41
CA LYS A 504 16.19 17.37 39.36
C LYS A 504 14.82 17.82 38.80
N ASN A 505 14.67 17.85 37.47
CA ASN A 505 13.42 18.26 36.80
C ASN A 505 12.59 17.07 36.33
N ARG A 506 12.85 15.86 36.83
CA ARG A 506 12.11 14.66 36.46
C ARG A 506 10.71 14.70 37.07
N ILE A 507 9.68 14.60 36.23
CA ILE A 507 8.27 14.60 36.64
C ILE A 507 7.60 13.23 36.50
N TYR A 508 8.23 12.30 35.77
CA TYR A 508 7.78 10.91 35.65
C TYR A 508 8.99 9.98 35.53
N ASP A 509 8.89 8.80 36.15
CA ASP A 509 9.90 7.74 36.08
C ASP A 509 9.26 6.36 36.26
N ASN A 510 9.46 5.46 35.28
CA ASN A 510 9.14 4.03 35.41
C ASN A 510 10.36 3.13 35.22
N GLY A 511 11.56 3.69 35.42
CA GLY A 511 12.86 3.03 35.24
C GLY A 511 13.36 3.07 33.81
N SER A 512 12.53 2.73 32.82
CA SER A 512 12.94 2.65 31.40
C SER A 512 12.56 3.89 30.58
N ALA A 513 11.50 4.59 30.96
CA ALA A 513 11.07 5.84 30.33
C ALA A 513 10.87 6.91 31.41
N GLN A 514 11.39 8.10 31.14
CA GLN A 514 11.41 9.22 32.06
C GLN A 514 10.93 10.48 31.35
N ILE A 515 10.21 11.36 32.06
CA ILE A 515 9.81 12.66 31.54
C ILE A 515 10.45 13.75 32.39
N TYR A 516 11.07 14.71 31.71
CA TYR A 516 11.76 15.84 32.32
C TYR A 516 11.11 17.14 31.89
N ARG A 517 10.87 18.03 32.85
CA ARG A 517 10.46 19.40 32.57
C ARG A 517 11.65 20.24 32.13
N ARG A 518 11.48 21.02 31.07
CA ARG A 518 12.49 21.94 30.55
C ARG A 518 12.92 22.93 31.62
N ILE A 519 14.22 23.22 31.65
CA ILE A 519 14.75 24.31 32.48
C ILE A 519 14.34 25.64 31.84
N PRO A 520 13.65 26.54 32.57
CA PRO A 520 13.35 27.88 32.08
C PRO A 520 14.62 28.57 31.59
N ARG A 521 14.63 29.07 30.36
CA ARG A 521 15.79 29.81 29.82
C ARG A 521 15.78 31.28 30.25
N THR A 522 14.62 31.79 30.67
CA THR A 522 14.44 33.16 31.12
C THR A 522 13.61 33.19 32.40
N LEU A 523 13.75 34.25 33.20
CA LEU A 523 12.92 34.49 34.39
C LEU A 523 11.43 34.57 34.06
N PHE A 524 11.07 35.03 32.85
CA PHE A 524 9.69 35.08 32.38
C PHE A 524 9.10 33.70 32.11
N GLU A 525 9.92 32.74 31.67
CA GLU A 525 9.50 31.33 31.55
C GLU A 525 9.31 30.66 32.92
N ALA A 526 9.95 31.16 33.99
CA ALA A 526 9.83 30.59 35.33
C ALA A 526 8.57 31.06 36.09
N ASN A 527 8.02 32.22 35.73
CA ASN A 527 6.85 32.81 36.40
C ASN A 527 5.52 32.49 35.72
N GLY A 528 5.52 31.85 34.55
CA GLY A 528 4.33 31.49 33.77
C GLY A 528 3.95 30.01 33.81
N SER A 529 4.68 29.19 34.58
CA SER A 529 4.44 27.76 34.81
C SER A 529 4.05 27.52 36.25
#